data_AF-A0AAW2UQ53-F1
#
_entry.id   AF-A0AAW2UQ53-F1
#
_cell.length_a   1.000
_cell.length_b   1.000
_cell.length_c   1.000
_cell.angle_alpha   90.00
_cell.angle_beta   90.00
_cell.angle_gamma   90.00
#
_symmetry.space_group_name_H-M   'P 1'
#
loop_
_entity.id
_entity.type
_entity.pdbx_description
1 polymer ?
#
loop_
_entity_poly.entity_id
_entity_poly.type
_entity_poly.pdbx_seq_one_letter_code
_entity_poly.pdbx_strand_id
1 'polypeptide(L)' 'MNCIYKDPSAPIEARVQDLLSRMTLQEKIGQMTQIERSVATPSAIRPRRRSV' A
#
# COMPACT_ATOMS: atom_id res chain seq x y z
N MET A 1 -17.15 9.91 4.60
CA MET A 1 -17.00 8.57 3.99
C MET A 1 -16.08 7.73 4.85
N ASN A 2 -16.57 6.63 5.43
CA ASN A 2 -15.74 5.68 6.19
C ASN A 2 -14.86 4.90 5.19
N CYS A 3 -13.55 4.77 5.46
CA CYS A 3 -12.61 4.03 4.59
C CYS A 3 -12.40 2.63 5.19
N ILE A 4 -13.12 1.62 4.67
CA ILE A 4 -13.11 0.25 5.17
C ILE A 4 -11.71 -0.36 5.04
N TYR A 5 -10.96 -0.04 3.98
CA TYR A 5 -9.61 -0.58 3.80
C TYR A 5 -8.64 -0.25 4.96
N LYS A 6 -8.92 0.81 5.75
CA LYS A 6 -8.14 1.23 6.92
C LYS A 6 -8.57 0.55 8.22
N ASP A 7 -9.73 -0.09 8.26
CA ASP A 7 -10.21 -0.79 9.45
C ASP A 7 -9.48 -2.14 9.60
N PRO A 8 -8.69 -2.36 10.66
CA PRO A 8 -8.02 -3.64 10.89
C PRO A 8 -9.00 -4.76 11.27
N SER A 9 -10.21 -4.44 11.73
CA SER A 9 -11.22 -5.41 12.18
C SER A 9 -12.11 -5.91 11.03
N ALA A 10 -12.08 -5.24 9.88
CA ALA A 10 -12.86 -5.61 8.72
C ALA A 10 -12.28 -6.84 7.99
N PRO A 11 -13.12 -7.68 7.36
CA PRO A 11 -12.67 -8.81 6.53
C PRO A 11 -11.70 -8.35 5.45
N ILE A 12 -10.70 -9.19 5.14
CA ILE A 12 -9.63 -8.86 4.19
C ILE A 12 -10.22 -8.51 2.82
N GLU A 13 -11.18 -9.30 2.35
CA GLU A 13 -11.84 -9.17 1.06
C GLU A 13 -12.56 -7.83 0.95
N ALA A 14 -13.26 -7.42 2.01
CA ALA A 14 -13.94 -6.12 2.07
C ALA A 14 -12.95 -4.95 2.02
N ARG A 15 -11.79 -5.10 2.67
CA ARG A 15 -10.71 -4.09 2.64
C ARG A 15 -10.05 -4.00 1.27
N VAL A 16 -9.82 -5.13 0.62
CA VAL A 16 -9.25 -5.18 -0.74
C VAL A 16 -10.21 -4.56 -1.74
N GLN A 17 -11.51 -4.87 -1.68
CA GLN A 17 -12.52 -4.28 -2.57
C GLN A 17 -12.62 -2.76 -2.38
N ASP A 18 -12.74 -2.27 -1.14
CA ASP A 18 -12.82 -0.83 -0.87
C ASP A 18 -11.54 -0.09 -1.30
N LEU A 19 -10.36 -0.72 -1.17
CA LEU A 19 -9.11 -0.15 -1.68
C LEU A 19 -9.11 -0.08 -3.21
N LEU A 20 -9.40 -1.19 -3.90
CA LEU A 20 -9.36 -1.27 -5.36
C LEU A 20 -10.38 -0.35 -6.05
N SER A 21 -11.54 -0.12 -5.43
CA SER A 21 -12.56 0.82 -5.91
C SER A 21 -12.13 2.28 -5.80
N ARG A 22 -11.16 2.60 -4.92
CA ARG A 22 -10.68 3.97 -4.69
C ARG A 22 -9.38 4.30 -5.41
N MET A 23 -8.69 3.29 -5.94
CA MET A 23 -7.43 3.45 -6.66
C MET A 23 -7.65 3.87 -8.12
N THR A 24 -6.88 4.86 -8.55
CA THR A 24 -6.68 5.21 -9.96
C THR A 24 -5.84 4.14 -10.68
N LEU A 25 -5.90 4.14 -12.02
CA LEU A 25 -5.12 3.20 -12.83
C LEU A 25 -3.61 3.35 -12.60
N GLN A 26 -3.12 4.57 -12.41
CA GLN A 26 -1.70 4.85 -12.14
C GLN A 26 -1.25 4.25 -10.80
N GLU A 27 -2.08 4.36 -9.76
CA GLU A 27 -1.77 3.75 -8.46
C GLU A 27 -1.76 2.21 -8.53
N LYS A 28 -2.66 1.62 -9.33
CA LYS A 28 -2.67 0.16 -9.56
C LYS A 28 -1.39 -0.29 -10.28
N ILE A 29 -0.97 0.45 -11.31
CA ILE A 29 0.29 0.19 -12.02
C ILE A 29 1.49 0.36 -11.08
N GLY A 30 1.47 1.39 -10.22
CA GLY A 30 2.52 1.61 -9.21
C GLY A 30 2.67 0.44 -8.23
N GLN A 31 1.57 -0.20 -7.81
CA GLN A 31 1.63 -1.39 -6.96
C GLN A 31 2.15 -2.64 -7.69
N MET A 32 1.88 -2.79 -9.00
CA MET A 32 2.41 -3.89 -9.82
C MET A 32 3.89 -3.69 -10.20
N THR A 33 4.39 -2.46 -10.11
CA THR A 33 5.77 -2.14 -10.46
C THR A 33 6.70 -2.50 -9.31
N GLN A 34 7.38 -3.64 -9.43
CA GLN A 34 8.44 -4.02 -8.50
C GLN A 34 9.70 -3.21 -8.79
N ILE A 35 10.01 -2.23 -7.95
CA ILE A 35 11.31 -1.53 -8.00
C ILE A 35 12.37 -2.50 -7.48
N GLU A 36 13.34 -2.88 -8.33
CA GLU A 36 14.50 -3.62 -7.83
C GLU A 36 15.21 -2.79 -6.74
N ARG A 37 15.56 -3.45 -5.63
CA ARG A 37 16.33 -2.85 -4.52
C ARG A 37 17.66 -2.23 -4.96
N SER A 38 18.16 -2.55 -6.16
CA SER A 38 19.39 -2.02 -6.77
C SER A 38 19.25 -0.54 -7.19
N VAL A 39 18.06 -0.11 -7.62
CA VAL A 39 17.77 1.29 -8.03
C VAL A 39 17.01 2.08 -6.96
N ALA A 40 16.47 1.40 -5.94
CA ALA A 40 15.94 2.03 -4.75
C ALA A 40 17.13 2.55 -3.91
N THR A 41 17.46 3.83 -4.03
CA THR A 41 18.43 4.48 -3.15
C THR A 41 18.12 4.17 -1.68
N PRO A 42 19.12 4.05 -0.79
CA PRO A 42 18.89 3.81 0.64
C PRO A 42 17.92 4.81 1.29
N SER A 43 17.77 6.00 0.69
CA SER A 43 16.80 7.03 1.08
C SER A 43 15.34 6.65 0.78
N ALA A 44 15.08 5.86 -0.27
CA ALA A 44 13.76 5.37 -0.65
C ALA A 44 13.32 4.16 0.20
N ILE A 45 14.27 3.33 0.64
CA ILE A 45 14.04 2.27 1.62
C ILE A 45 14.34 2.85 3.00
N ARG A 46 13.44 3.67 3.54
CA ARG A 46 13.52 4.05 4.95
C ARG A 46 13.01 2.87 5.80
N PRO A 47 13.85 2.11 6.52
CA PRO A 47 13.34 1.24 7.55
C PRO A 47 12.70 2.14 8.61
N ARG A 48 11.37 2.12 8.72
CA ARG A 48 10.72 2.65 9.92
C ARG A 48 11.10 1.73 11.06
N ARG A 49 12.24 2.00 11.70
CA ARG A 49 12.49 1.58 13.07
C ARG A 49 11.36 2.18 13.90
N ARG A 50 10.32 1.39 14.15
CA ARG A 50 9.48 1.58 15.33
C ARG A 50 10.40 1.27 16.49
N SER A 51 10.87 2.31 17.18
CA SER A 51 11.36 2.15 18.54
C SER A 51 10.24 1.52 19.35
N VAL A 52 10.51 0.31 19.83
CA VAL A 52 9.86 -0.24 21.03
C VAL A 52 10.16 0.65 22.22
#